data_AF-A0A5M5BUC6-F1
#
_entry.id   AF-A0A5M5BUC6-F1
#
_cell.length_a   1.000
_cell.length_b   1.000
_cell.length_c   1.000
_cell.angle_alpha   90.00
_cell.angle_beta   90.00
_cell.angle_gamma   90.00
#
_symmetry.space_group_name_H-M   'P 1'
#
loop_
_entity.id
_entity.type
_entity.pdbx_description
1 polymer ?
#
loop_
_entity_poly.entity_id
_entity_poly.type
_entity_poly.pdbx_seq_one_letter_code
_entity_poly.pdbx_strand_id
1 'polypeptide(L)' 'LKVSIRTLQEWRDTGVIPYIQIKGKIIYRESDIERLLQTYYNKERQE' A
#
# COMPACT_ATOMS: atom_id res chain seq x y z
N LEU A 1 -9.58 -1.48 6.26
CA LEU A 1 -9.33 -2.20 4.98
C LEU A 1 -9.69 -3.67 5.13
N LYS A 2 -10.71 -4.18 4.40
CA LYS A 2 -11.00 -5.62 4.32
C LYS A 2 -10.14 -6.26 3.24
N VAL A 3 -8.82 -6.28 3.44
CA VAL A 3 -7.86 -6.85 2.48
C VAL A 3 -7.27 -8.13 3.08
N SER A 4 -7.17 -9.18 2.28
CA SER A 4 -6.58 -10.44 2.74
C SER A 4 -5.07 -10.30 2.95
N ILE A 5 -4.49 -11.14 3.81
CA ILE A 5 -3.02 -11.18 4.01
C ILE A 5 -2.30 -11.51 2.70
N ARG A 6 -2.87 -12.40 1.87
CA ARG A 6 -2.28 -12.79 0.59
C ARG A 6 -2.25 -11.64 -0.40
N THR A 7 -3.31 -10.83 -0.43
CA THR A 7 -3.35 -9.61 -1.24
C THR A 7 -2.29 -8.60 -0.77
N LEU A 8 -2.11 -8.42 0.55
CA LEU A 8 -1.05 -7.56 1.09
C LEU A 8 0.36 -8.06 0.78
N GLN A 9 0.56 -9.38 0.72
CA GLN A 9 1.82 -9.97 0.27
C GLN A 9 2.07 -9.64 -1.20
N GLU A 10 1.10 -9.95 -2.07
CA GLU A 10 1.21 -9.68 -3.50
C GLU A 10 1.48 -8.20 -3.80
N TRP A 11 0.80 -7.27 -3.11
CA TRP A 11 1.03 -5.84 -3.28
C TRP A 11 2.43 -5.39 -2.87
N ARG A 12 3.07 -6.06 -1.91
CA ARG A 12 4.47 -5.79 -1.57
C ARG A 12 5.40 -6.37 -2.63
N ASP A 13 5.15 -7.61 -3.03
CA ASP A 13 5.98 -8.34 -3.99
C ASP A 13 5.96 -7.67 -5.37
N THR A 14 4.83 -7.06 -5.73
CA THR A 14 4.64 -6.28 -6.97
C THR A 14 5.04 -4.81 -6.84
N GLY A 15 5.41 -4.34 -5.65
CA GLY A 15 5.81 -2.94 -5.40
C GLY A 15 4.67 -1.93 -5.42
N VAL A 16 3.41 -2.37 -5.35
CA VAL A 16 2.22 -1.50 -5.30
C VAL A 16 2.15 -0.72 -4.00
N ILE A 17 2.44 -1.37 -2.87
CA ILE A 17 2.36 -0.75 -1.54
C ILE A 17 3.76 -0.59 -0.94
N PRO A 18 4.19 0.65 -0.59
CA PRO A 18 5.46 0.85 0.08
C PRO A 18 5.43 0.26 1.49
N TYR A 19 6.54 -0.35 1.89
CA TYR A 19 6.71 -0.92 3.22
C TYR A 19 8.12 -0.71 3.74
N ILE A 20 8.26 -0.78 5.06
CA ILE A 20 9.56 -0.82 5.73
C ILE A 20 9.67 -2.10 6.56
N GLN A 21 10.88 -2.63 6.64
CA GLN A 21 11.17 -3.80 7.48
C GLN A 21 11.97 -3.36 8.70
N ILE A 22 11.38 -3.51 9.89
CA ILE A 22 12.05 -3.22 11.16
C ILE A 22 12.09 -4.51 11.97
N LYS A 23 13.31 -5.03 12.20
CA LYS A 23 13.52 -6.28 12.96
C LYS A 23 12.67 -7.46 12.46
N GLY A 24 12.55 -7.62 11.14
CA GLY A 24 11.75 -8.70 10.54
C GLY A 24 10.23 -8.45 10.53
N LYS A 25 9.75 -7.34 11.10
CA LYS A 25 8.35 -6.93 11.00
C LYS A 25 8.16 -6.02 9.80
N ILE A 26 7.11 -6.29 9.03
CA ILE A 26 6.66 -5.42 7.95
C ILE A 26 5.75 -4.35 8.53
N ILE A 27 6.09 -3.09 8.26
CA ILE A 27 5.35 -1.93 8.75
C ILE A 27 4.99 -1.06 7.56
N TYR A 28 3.76 -0.56 7.58
CA TYR A 28 3.23 0.39 6.62
C TYR A 28 3.14 1.74 7.30
N ARG A 29 3.75 2.77 6.70
CA ARG A 29 3.61 4.14 7.20
C ARG A 29 2.28 4.69 6.73
N GLU A 30 1.50 5.24 7.66
CA GLU A 30 0.19 5.83 7.36
C GLU A 30 0.26 6.86 6.23
N SER A 31 1.24 7.78 6.30
CA SER A 31 1.48 8.80 5.27
C SER A 31 1.69 8.24 3.87
N ASP A 32 2.37 7.10 3.76
CA ASP A 32 2.63 6.47 2.46
C ASP A 32 1.35 5.83 1.90
N ILE A 33 0.52 5.26 2.77
CA ILE A 33 -0.80 4.71 2.41
C ILE A 33 -1.74 5.83 1.98
N GLU A 34 -1.79 6.94 2.72
CA GLU A 34 -2.61 8.09 2.34
C GLU A 34 -2.20 8.65 0.98
N ARG A 35 -0.89 8.82 0.73
CA ARG A 35 -0.38 9.27 -0.57
C ARG A 35 -0.73 8.29 -1.70
N LEU A 36 -0.61 6.98 -1.44
CA LEU A 36 -1.01 5.95 -2.38
C LEU A 36 -2.49 6.09 -2.73
N LEU A 37 -3.36 6.13 -1.73
CA LEU A 37 -4.81 6.27 -1.90
C LEU A 37 -5.15 7.55 -2.67
N GLN A 38 -4.56 8.69 -2.32
CA GLN A 38 -4.76 9.95 -3.06
C GLN A 38 -4.33 9.82 -4.52
N THR A 39 -3.20 9.17 -4.80
CA THR A 39 -2.69 8.99 -6.17
C THR A 39 -3.67 8.16 -7.02
N TYR A 40 -4.19 7.05 -6.48
CA TYR A 40 -5.11 6.18 -7.22
C TYR A 40 -6.52 6.75 -7.32
N TYR A 41 -7.10 7.28 -6.23
CA TYR A 41 -8.43 7.87 -6.25
C TYR A 41 -8.51 9.15 -7.09
N ASN A 42 -7.44 9.97 -7.13
CA ASN A 42 -7.43 11.18 -7.96
C ASN A 42 -7.26 10.84 -9.45
N LYS A 43 -6.59 9.72 -9.76
CA LYS A 43 -6.45 9.24 -11.14
C LYS A 43 -7.81 8.82 -11.71
N GLU A 44 -8.63 8.11 -10.92
CA GLU A 44 -9.98 7.68 -11.34
C GLU A 44 -10.97 8.84 -11.53
N ARG A 45 -10.70 10.04 -11.03
CA ARG A 45 -11.58 11.22 -11.20
C ARG A 45 -11.23 12.09 -12.42
N GLN A 46 -10.16 11.77 -13.14
CA GLN A 46 -9.68 12.51 -14.31
C GLN A 46 -9.91 11.75 -15.62
N GLU A 47 -10.57 10.59 -15.57
CA GLU A 47 -11.03 9.78 -16.72
C GLU A 47 -12.57 9.79 -16.78
#